data_AF-A0A933SLE5-F1
#
_entry.id   AF-A0A933SLE5-F1
#
_cell.length_a   1.000
_cell.length_b   1.000
_cell.length_c   1.000
_cell.angle_alpha   90.00
_cell.angle_beta   90.00
_cell.angle_gamma   90.00
#
_symmetry.space_group_name_H-M   'P 1'
#
loop_
_entity.id
_entity.type
_entity.pdbx_description
1 polymer ?
#
loop_
_entity_poly.entity_id
_entity_poly.type
_entity_poly.pdbx_seq_one_letter_code
_entity_poly.pdbx_strand_id
1 'polypeptide(L)'
;SSNFIVPSVISRGDLTIAISTGGRSPALSKQIRKELQQIYGREYEIFIKTMGKIRGMLLRSVSSEKARRRILTKLAKAQSGMIGLLKKGKKMEFYKEIERIADISIK
;
A
#
# COMPACT_ATOMS: atom_id res chain seq x y z
N SER A 1 -28.13 -22.08 11.79
CA SER A 1 -26.82 -22.22 11.11
C SER A 1 -26.17 -20.85 11.06
N SER A 2 -24.94 -20.70 11.54
CA SER A 2 -24.20 -19.43 11.43
C SER A 2 -23.77 -19.24 9.97
N ASN A 3 -24.25 -18.20 9.30
CA ASN A 3 -23.90 -17.84 7.92
C ASN A 3 -22.63 -16.96 7.84
N PHE A 4 -21.84 -16.85 8.92
CA PHE A 4 -20.72 -15.92 8.97
C PHE A 4 -19.37 -16.63 9.09
N ILE A 5 -18.55 -16.49 8.05
CA ILE A 5 -17.16 -16.96 8.02
C ILE A 5 -16.26 -15.75 8.28
N VAL A 6 -15.57 -15.75 9.42
CA VAL A 6 -14.58 -14.72 9.74
C VAL A 6 -13.32 -14.96 8.90
N PRO A 7 -12.92 -14.05 8.01
CA PRO A 7 -11.72 -14.23 7.18
C PRO A 7 -10.44 -14.12 8.01
N SER A 8 -9.35 -14.68 7.47
CA SER A 8 -8.01 -14.41 7.96
C SER A 8 -7.56 -13.02 7.48
N VAL A 9 -7.15 -12.13 8.39
CA VAL A 9 -6.84 -10.73 8.05
C VAL A 9 -5.39 -10.35 8.35
N ILE A 10 -4.80 -9.53 7.47
CA ILE A 10 -3.56 -8.77 7.69
C ILE A 10 -3.94 -7.29 7.77
N SER A 11 -3.46 -6.60 8.80
CA SER A 11 -3.59 -5.15 8.94
C SER A 11 -2.22 -4.48 9.05
N ARG A 12 -2.04 -3.38 8.32
CA ARG A 12 -0.86 -2.49 8.31
C ARG A 12 -1.34 -1.04 8.26
N GLY A 13 -1.75 -0.51 9.41
CA GLY A 13 -2.53 0.73 9.45
C GLY A 13 -3.76 0.62 8.55
N ASP A 14 -3.88 1.52 7.59
CA ASP A 14 -5.04 1.59 6.68
C ASP A 14 -5.04 0.49 5.58
N LEU A 15 -3.96 -0.29 5.42
CA LEU A 15 -3.97 -1.45 4.52
C LEU A 15 -4.58 -2.66 5.22
N THR A 16 -5.63 -3.20 4.61
CA THR A 16 -6.27 -4.45 5.03
C THR A 16 -6.22 -5.47 3.89
N ILE A 17 -5.77 -6.69 4.20
CA ILE A 17 -5.82 -7.84 3.28
C ILE A 17 -6.64 -8.93 3.98
N ALA A 18 -7.81 -9.27 3.41
CA ALA A 18 -8.66 -10.34 3.90
C ALA A 18 -8.55 -11.57 3.00
N ILE A 19 -8.33 -12.73 3.61
CA ILE A 19 -8.20 -14.02 2.94
C ILE A 19 -9.38 -14.90 3.36
N SER A 20 -10.16 -15.36 2.39
CA SER A 20 -11.29 -16.27 2.59
C SER A 20 -11.21 -17.45 1.64
N THR A 21 -11.56 -18.64 2.15
CA THR A 21 -11.73 -19.87 1.37
C THR A 21 -13.20 -20.30 1.29
N GLY A 22 -14.14 -19.38 1.60
CA GLY A 22 -15.57 -19.70 1.66
C GLY A 22 -15.90 -20.74 2.73
N GLY A 23 -15.11 -20.82 3.80
CA GLY A 23 -15.26 -21.79 4.89
C GLY A 23 -14.75 -23.20 4.56
N ARG A 24 -14.35 -23.44 3.31
CA ARG A 24 -13.91 -24.78 2.85
C ARG A 24 -12.58 -25.22 3.44
N SER A 25 -11.69 -24.27 3.76
CA SER A 25 -10.40 -24.60 4.38
C SER A 25 -9.87 -23.43 5.23
N PRO A 26 -10.21 -23.39 6.54
CA PRO A 26 -9.64 -22.42 7.47
C PRO A 26 -8.11 -22.54 7.58
N ALA A 27 -7.57 -23.77 7.53
CA ALA A 27 -6.14 -24.04 7.56
C ALA A 27 -5.40 -23.37 6.39
N LEU A 28 -5.94 -23.50 5.17
CA LEU A 28 -5.35 -22.85 3.99
C LEU A 28 -5.41 -21.32 4.09
N SER A 29 -6.53 -20.76 4.55
CA SER A 29 -6.65 -19.30 4.75
C SER A 29 -5.58 -18.76 5.71
N LYS A 30 -5.29 -19.51 6.78
CA LYS A 30 -4.26 -19.18 7.77
C LYS A 30 -2.85 -19.28 7.18
N GLN A 31 -2.60 -20.27 6.33
CA GLN A 31 -1.31 -20.46 5.67
C GLN A 31 -1.01 -19.34 4.67
N ILE A 32 -1.95 -19.02 3.78
CA ILE A 32 -1.82 -17.89 2.83
C ILE A 32 -1.61 -16.57 3.60
N ARG A 33 -2.34 -16.35 4.69
CA ARG A 33 -2.13 -15.16 5.54
C ARG A 33 -0.68 -15.07 6.03
N LYS A 34 -0.08 -16.18 6.50
CA LYS A 34 1.31 -16.19 6.97
C LYS A 34 2.30 -15.84 5.85
N GLU A 35 2.09 -16.39 4.66
CA GLU A 35 2.92 -16.11 3.48
C GLU A 35 2.83 -14.63 3.09
N LEU A 36 1.61 -14.10 2.97
CA LEU A 36 1.38 -12.70 2.64
C LEU A 36 1.89 -11.74 3.74
N GLN A 37 1.91 -12.15 5.02
CA GLN A 37 2.48 -11.33 6.09
C GLN A 37 3.99 -11.07 5.92
N GLN A 38 4.72 -11.99 5.27
CA GLN A 38 6.14 -11.80 4.96
C GLN A 38 6.35 -10.83 3.78
N ILE A 39 5.42 -10.83 2.83
CA ILE A 39 5.46 -9.98 1.65
C ILE A 39 5.04 -8.54 2.02
N TYR A 40 3.93 -8.42 2.75
CA TYR A 40 3.32 -7.17 3.20
C TYR A 40 3.70 -6.88 4.66
N GLY A 41 4.94 -6.45 4.88
CA GLY A 41 5.47 -6.12 6.20
C GLY A 41 4.99 -4.76 6.74
N ARG A 42 5.59 -4.30 7.84
CA ARG A 42 5.21 -3.06 8.54
C ARG A 42 5.49 -1.79 7.72
N GLU A 43 6.42 -1.85 6.79
CA GLU A 43 6.75 -0.79 5.85
C GLU A 43 5.55 -0.31 5.02
N TYR A 44 4.57 -1.18 4.76
CA TYR A 44 3.35 -0.80 4.07
C TYR A 44 2.49 0.20 4.86
N GLU A 45 2.57 0.19 6.19
CA GLU A 45 1.87 1.18 7.01
C GLU A 45 2.40 2.59 6.74
N ILE A 46 3.73 2.74 6.75
CA ILE A 46 4.40 4.01 6.44
C ILE A 46 4.11 4.42 5.00
N PHE A 47 4.20 3.48 4.07
CA PHE A 47 3.94 3.72 2.66
C PHE A 47 2.52 4.25 2.44
N ILE A 48 1.50 3.56 2.95
CA ILE A 48 0.09 3.89 2.76
C ILE A 48 -0.26 5.22 3.42
N LYS A 49 0.21 5.45 4.65
CA LYS A 49 0.05 6.75 5.34
C LYS A 49 0.65 7.90 4.52
N THR A 50 1.79 7.67 3.88
CA THR A 50 2.46 8.67 3.04
C THR A 50 1.67 8.92 1.75
N MET A 51 1.20 7.86 1.08
CA MET A 51 0.35 7.99 -0.11
C MET A 51 -0.96 8.73 0.18
N GLY A 52 -1.57 8.50 1.35
CA GLY A 52 -2.75 9.24 1.80
C GLY A 52 -2.50 10.75 1.92
N LYS A 53 -1.37 11.14 2.53
CA LYS A 53 -0.96 12.55 2.61
C LYS A 53 -0.76 13.17 1.23
N ILE A 54 -0.03 12.48 0.35
CA ILE A 54 0.22 12.95 -1.03
C ILE A 54 -1.09 13.11 -1.78
N ARG A 55 -2.01 12.13 -1.71
CA ARG A 55 -3.34 12.24 -2.32
C ARG A 55 -4.08 13.48 -1.82
N GLY A 56 -4.08 13.73 -0.51
CA GLY A 56 -4.69 14.91 0.08
C GLY A 56 -4.08 16.22 -0.41
N MET A 57 -2.75 16.28 -0.55
CA MET A 57 -2.06 17.45 -1.11
C MET A 57 -2.44 17.67 -2.57
N LEU A 58 -2.37 16.63 -3.40
CA LEU A 58 -2.69 16.71 -4.83
C LEU A 58 -4.13 17.15 -5.09
N LEU A 59 -5.09 16.72 -4.25
CA LEU A 59 -6.48 17.16 -4.33
C LEU A 59 -6.64 18.67 -4.09
N ARG A 60 -5.75 19.28 -3.30
CA ARG A 60 -5.76 20.72 -3.01
C ARG A 60 -4.96 21.54 -4.02
N SER A 61 -3.86 21.01 -4.54
CA SER A 61 -2.88 21.78 -5.34
C SER A 61 -2.91 21.51 -6.84
N VAL A 62 -3.50 20.39 -7.30
CA VAL A 62 -3.52 20.01 -8.72
C VAL A 62 -4.97 19.93 -9.19
N SER A 63 -5.40 20.88 -10.02
CA SER A 63 -6.78 20.97 -10.53
C SER A 63 -7.15 19.82 -11.47
N SER A 64 -6.21 19.38 -12.32
CA SER A 64 -6.44 18.32 -13.30
C SER A 64 -6.49 16.93 -12.66
N GLU A 65 -7.64 16.26 -12.78
CA GLU A 65 -7.80 14.87 -12.33
C GLU A 65 -6.86 13.90 -13.04
N LYS A 66 -6.68 14.09 -14.36
CA LYS A 66 -5.76 13.28 -15.16
C LYS A 66 -4.33 13.38 -14.63
N ALA A 67 -3.88 14.58 -14.24
CA ALA A 67 -2.56 14.77 -13.65
C ALA A 67 -2.45 14.10 -12.28
N ARG A 68 -3.44 14.28 -11.38
CA ARG A 68 -3.47 13.61 -10.07
C ARG A 68 -3.38 12.08 -10.21
N ARG A 69 -4.20 11.50 -11.11
CA ARG A 69 -4.19 10.06 -11.39
C ARG A 69 -2.84 9.60 -11.92
N ARG A 70 -2.23 10.34 -12.84
CA ARG A 70 -0.90 10.03 -13.40
C ARG A 70 0.17 9.96 -12.30
N ILE A 71 0.21 10.93 -11.39
CA ILE A 71 1.16 10.96 -10.25
C ILE A 71 0.94 9.74 -9.35
N LEU A 72 -0.30 9.54 -8.87
CA LEU A 72 -0.63 8.44 -7.95
C LEU A 72 -0.36 7.06 -8.56
N THR A 73 -0.66 6.86 -9.85
CA THR A 73 -0.37 5.61 -10.55
C THR A 73 1.13 5.35 -10.66
N LYS A 74 1.96 6.37 -10.93
CA LYS A 74 3.42 6.20 -10.98
C LYS A 74 3.99 5.84 -9.61
N LEU A 75 3.54 6.49 -8.54
CA LEU A 75 3.94 6.16 -7.17
C LEU A 75 3.57 4.71 -6.81
N ALA A 76 2.35 4.28 -7.14
CA ALA A 76 1.92 2.89 -6.90
C ALA A 76 2.77 1.88 -7.68
N LYS A 77 3.11 2.17 -8.95
CA LYS A 77 3.99 1.30 -9.76
C LYS A 77 5.41 1.20 -9.21
N ALA A 78 5.92 2.29 -8.62
CA ALA A 78 7.25 2.33 -8.02
C ALA A 78 7.31 1.76 -6.58
N GLN A 79 6.20 1.19 -6.07
CA GLN A 79 6.12 0.74 -4.67
C GLN A 79 7.25 -0.21 -4.28
N SER A 80 7.64 -1.17 -5.13
CA SER A 80 8.58 -2.22 -4.73
C SER A 80 9.95 -1.64 -4.34
N GLY A 81 10.42 -0.63 -5.07
CA GLY A 81 11.66 0.07 -4.76
C GLY A 81 11.55 0.86 -3.45
N MET A 82 10.45 1.62 -3.29
CA MET A 82 10.19 2.42 -2.09
C MET A 82 10.03 1.57 -0.82
N ILE A 83 9.29 0.47 -0.90
CA ILE A 83 9.15 -0.55 0.14
C ILE A 83 10.53 -1.13 0.48
N GLY A 84 11.36 -1.41 -0.53
CA GLY A 84 12.74 -1.87 -0.34
C GLY A 84 13.62 -0.86 0.43
N LEU A 85 13.45 0.45 0.18
CA LEU A 85 14.14 1.50 0.92
C LEU A 85 13.70 1.54 2.39
N LEU A 86 12.39 1.49 2.63
CA LEU A 86 11.83 1.45 3.99
C LEU A 86 12.30 0.22 4.77
N LYS A 87 12.34 -0.96 4.14
CA LYS A 87 12.88 -2.19 4.73
C LYS A 87 14.35 -2.04 5.17
N LYS A 88 15.15 -1.27 4.42
CA LYS A 88 16.56 -0.98 4.71
C LYS A 88 16.75 0.21 5.68
N GLY A 89 15.68 0.80 6.21
CA GLY A 89 15.75 1.99 7.07
C GLY A 89 16.09 3.29 6.33
N LYS A 90 16.13 3.27 4.99
CA LYS A 90 16.51 4.39 4.12
C LYS A 90 15.34 5.37 3.89
N LYS A 91 14.90 6.01 4.97
CA LYS A 91 13.73 6.90 4.96
C LYS A 91 13.95 8.15 4.11
N MET A 92 15.16 8.71 4.11
CA MET A 92 15.46 9.92 3.33
C MET A 92 15.36 9.64 1.83
N GLU A 93 15.92 8.51 1.38
CA GLU A 93 15.85 8.08 -0.02
C GLU A 93 14.41 7.75 -0.43
N PHE A 94 13.61 7.20 0.48
CA PHE A 94 12.18 6.98 0.25
C PHE A 94 11.44 8.29 -0.07
N TYR A 95 11.67 9.36 0.70
CA TYR A 95 11.03 10.65 0.44
C TYR A 95 11.57 11.34 -0.82
N LYS A 96 12.88 11.25 -1.07
CA LYS A 96 13.48 11.76 -2.33
C LYS A 96 12.87 11.09 -3.56
N GLU A 97 12.60 9.79 -3.50
CA GLU A 97 11.99 9.06 -4.61
C GLU A 97 10.54 9.50 -4.86
N ILE A 98 9.80 9.81 -3.79
CA ILE A 98 8.45 10.38 -3.90
C ILE A 98 8.49 11.73 -4.62
N GLU A 99 9.36 12.64 -4.17
CA GLU A 99 9.51 13.98 -4.73
C GLU A 99 9.88 13.90 -6.22
N ARG A 100 10.87 13.07 -6.56
CA ARG A 100 11.30 12.82 -7.94
C ARG A 100 10.15 12.38 -8.83
N ILE A 101 9.32 11.42 -8.38
CA ILE A 101 8.19 10.91 -9.16
C ILE A 101 7.08 11.96 -9.28
N ALA A 102 6.80 12.69 -8.20
CA ALA A 102 5.78 13.74 -8.19
C ALA A 102 6.15 14.89 -9.14
N ASP A 103 7.38 15.38 -9.10
CA ASP A 103 7.86 16.49 -9.92
C ASP A 103 7.87 16.17 -11.41
N ILE A 104 8.37 14.98 -11.80
CA ILE A 104 8.34 14.50 -13.20
C ILE A 104 6.89 14.39 -13.73
N SER A 105 5.92 14.29 -12.83
CA SER A 105 4.53 14.03 -13.17
C SER A 105 3.65 15.29 -13.10
N ILE A 106 4.20 16.41 -12.60
CA ILE A 106 3.60 17.74 -12.69
C ILE A 106 4.03 18.43 -14.00
N LYS A 107 5.25 18.19 -14.46
CA LYS A 107 5.70 18.55 -15.82
C LYS A 107 4.96 17.73 -16.90
#